data_AF-A0A7C4MQV2-F1
#
_entry.id   AF-A0A7C4MQV2-F1
#
_cell.length_a   1.000
_cell.length_b   1.000
_cell.length_c   1.000
_cell.angle_alpha   90.00
_cell.angle_beta   90.00
_cell.angle_gamma   90.00
#
_symmetry.space_group_name_H-M   'P 1'
#
loop_
_entity.id
_entity.type
_entity.pdbx_description
1 polymer ?
#
loop_
_entity_poly.entity_id
_entity_poly.type
_entity_poly.pdbx_seq_one_letter_code
_entity_poly.pdbx_strand_id
1 'polypeptide(L)'
;MKMNVRRTITTVLVLMICAAVPGRAEIAAPIHGKVQYSIASWYGHAFHGKTTASGAIFDMHDLTCAHRTFPFGSWLKVTNMANRKSTFCVVNDRGPFDAVRDLDVSYATAAILDMISLGICAVRIEYMGIDSSYAQIARELFHRWPIFKYFRVD
;
A
#
# COMPACT_ATOMS: atom_id res chain seq x y z
N MET A 1 41.39 64.56 -32.07
CA MET A 1 41.72 65.40 -30.90
C MET A 1 40.46 65.56 -30.04
N LYS A 2 40.51 65.03 -28.81
CA LYS A 2 39.74 65.36 -27.57
C LYS A 2 38.21 65.53 -27.67
N MET A 3 37.44 64.58 -27.12
CA MET A 3 36.78 64.60 -25.78
C MET A 3 35.31 65.05 -25.86
N ASN A 4 34.33 64.15 -25.72
CA ASN A 4 33.62 63.75 -24.47
C ASN A 4 32.71 64.84 -23.89
N VAL A 5 31.39 64.62 -23.88
CA VAL A 5 30.38 65.04 -22.86
C VAL A 5 29.10 64.25 -23.22
N ARG A 6 28.78 63.12 -22.57
CA ARG A 6 28.20 62.90 -21.23
C ARG A 6 26.71 63.32 -21.09
N ARG A 7 25.90 62.28 -20.86
CA ARG A 7 24.77 62.15 -19.90
C ARG A 7 23.36 62.50 -20.39
N THR A 8 22.61 61.45 -20.73
CA THR A 8 21.30 61.22 -20.08
C THR A 8 21.12 59.71 -19.85
N ILE A 9 21.19 59.31 -18.59
CA ILE A 9 20.95 57.94 -18.13
C ILE A 9 19.44 57.83 -17.92
N THR A 10 18.74 57.15 -18.82
CA THR A 10 17.35 56.75 -18.56
C THR A 10 17.37 55.34 -17.98
N THR A 11 17.39 55.30 -16.65
CA THR A 11 17.27 54.09 -15.84
C THR A 11 15.89 53.47 -16.06
N VAL A 12 15.83 52.32 -16.74
CA VAL A 12 14.67 51.41 -16.66
C VAL A 12 15.17 50.14 -15.99
N LEU A 13 15.25 50.19 -14.67
CA LEU A 13 15.44 49.00 -13.83
C LEU A 13 14.07 48.33 -13.69
N VAL A 14 13.72 47.44 -14.61
CA VAL A 14 12.61 46.51 -14.39
C VAL A 14 13.10 45.52 -13.32
N LEU A 15 12.67 45.75 -12.08
CA LEU A 15 12.73 44.75 -11.02
C LEU A 15 11.87 43.56 -11.44
N MET A 16 12.49 42.55 -12.06
CA MET A 16 11.96 41.19 -12.01
C MET A 16 12.09 40.71 -10.57
N ILE A 17 11.04 40.96 -9.78
CA ILE A 17 10.80 40.19 -8.57
C ILE A 17 10.35 38.82 -9.07
N CYS A 18 11.33 37.94 -9.30
CA CYS A 18 11.09 36.50 -9.29
C CYS A 18 10.68 36.17 -7.85
N ALA A 19 9.37 36.23 -7.57
CA ALA A 19 8.81 35.54 -6.44
C ALA A 19 9.05 34.05 -6.70
N ALA A 20 10.20 33.55 -6.24
CA ALA A 20 10.39 32.13 -6.01
C ALA A 20 9.34 31.75 -4.97
N VAL A 21 8.16 31.36 -5.44
CA VAL A 21 7.21 30.59 -4.63
C VAL A 21 8.03 29.38 -4.17
N PRO A 22 8.39 29.26 -2.87
CA PRO A 22 9.10 28.09 -2.42
C PRO A 22 8.24 26.91 -2.81
N GLY A 23 8.83 26.01 -3.60
CA GLY A 23 8.15 24.89 -4.23
C GLY A 23 7.21 24.28 -3.21
N ARG A 24 5.91 24.39 -3.49
CA ARG A 24 4.95 23.49 -2.89
C ARG A 24 5.52 22.12 -3.19
N ALA A 25 6.02 21.44 -2.17
CA ALA A 25 6.53 20.10 -2.33
C ALA A 25 5.43 19.37 -3.10
N GLU A 26 5.68 19.05 -4.37
CA GLU A 26 4.88 18.05 -5.02
C GLU A 26 5.08 16.85 -4.12
N ILE A 27 4.07 16.53 -3.33
CA ILE A 27 3.95 15.22 -2.75
C ILE A 27 3.94 14.35 -3.99
N ALA A 28 5.12 13.84 -4.37
CA ALA A 28 5.25 12.89 -5.44
C ALA A 28 4.16 11.88 -5.16
N ALA A 29 3.19 11.77 -6.08
CA ALA A 29 2.07 10.87 -5.90
C ALA A 29 2.65 9.53 -5.44
N PRO A 30 2.11 8.90 -4.37
CA PRO A 30 2.67 7.64 -3.91
C PRO A 30 2.73 6.74 -5.13
N ILE A 31 3.77 5.92 -5.25
CA ILE A 31 3.94 4.88 -6.27
C ILE A 31 2.83 3.82 -6.16
N HIS A 32 1.57 4.25 -6.28
CA HIS A 32 0.42 3.52 -6.73
C HIS A 32 0.68 3.24 -8.19
N GLY A 33 0.65 1.98 -8.61
CA GLY A 33 0.78 1.75 -10.04
C GLY A 33 0.80 0.31 -10.50
N LYS A 34 1.19 -0.64 -9.65
CA LYS A 34 1.07 -2.05 -10.02
C LYS A 34 -0.28 -2.58 -9.57
N VAL A 35 -1.21 -2.61 -10.54
CA VAL A 35 -2.48 -3.32 -10.42
C VAL A 35 -2.29 -4.71 -11.01
N GLN A 36 -2.66 -5.74 -10.26
CA GLN A 36 -2.68 -7.12 -10.71
C GLN A 36 -4.07 -7.72 -10.46
N TYR A 37 -4.55 -8.54 -11.40
CA TYR A 37 -5.74 -9.33 -11.21
C TYR A 37 -5.32 -10.78 -11.02
N SER A 38 -5.88 -11.46 -10.04
CA SER A 38 -5.55 -12.86 -9.74
C SER A 38 -6.71 -13.56 -9.04
N ILE A 39 -6.62 -14.87 -8.90
CA ILE A 39 -7.45 -15.63 -7.98
C ILE A 39 -6.76 -15.63 -6.62
N ALA A 40 -7.50 -15.21 -5.59
CA ALA A 40 -7.09 -15.32 -4.21
C ALA A 40 -7.68 -16.58 -3.58
N SER A 41 -6.94 -17.19 -2.67
CA SER A 41 -7.49 -18.10 -1.66
C SER A 41 -7.17 -17.62 -0.26
N TRP A 42 -7.49 -18.41 0.77
CA TRP A 42 -7.12 -18.09 2.13
C TRP A 42 -6.57 -19.29 2.90
N TYR A 43 -5.70 -19.01 3.86
CA TYR A 43 -5.13 -19.99 4.78
C TYR A 43 -5.41 -19.58 6.24
N GLY A 44 -5.51 -20.57 7.12
CA GLY A 44 -5.99 -20.37 8.49
C GLY A 44 -5.38 -21.32 9.49
N HIS A 45 -6.22 -21.94 10.33
CA HIS A 45 -5.84 -22.66 11.54
C HIS A 45 -4.65 -23.64 11.38
N ALA A 46 -4.57 -24.38 10.28
CA ALA A 46 -3.48 -25.34 10.03
C ALA A 46 -2.07 -24.71 9.98
N PHE A 47 -1.99 -23.39 9.76
CA PHE A 47 -0.74 -22.64 9.70
C PHE A 47 -0.54 -21.72 10.91
N HIS A 48 -1.58 -21.46 11.70
CA HIS A 48 -1.53 -20.53 12.83
C HIS A 48 -0.38 -20.89 13.78
N GLY A 49 0.39 -19.89 14.20
CA GLY A 49 1.54 -20.06 15.08
C GLY A 49 2.82 -20.59 14.40
N LYS A 50 2.79 -20.91 13.10
CA LYS A 50 3.99 -21.35 12.36
C LYS A 50 4.78 -20.16 11.82
N THR A 51 6.07 -20.36 11.62
CA THR A 51 6.95 -19.37 11.00
C THR A 51 6.66 -19.26 9.50
N THR A 52 6.44 -18.02 9.04
CA THR A 52 6.29 -17.66 7.61
C THR A 52 7.65 -17.53 6.91
N ALA A 53 7.66 -17.42 5.58
CA ALA A 53 8.87 -17.18 4.81
C ALA A 53 9.58 -15.84 5.12
N SER A 54 8.89 -14.86 5.71
CA SER A 54 9.53 -13.63 6.21
C SER A 54 10.25 -13.81 7.55
N GLY A 55 10.03 -14.95 8.23
CA GLY A 55 10.49 -15.20 9.61
C GLY A 55 9.51 -14.77 10.70
N ALA A 56 8.43 -14.06 10.37
CA ALA A 56 7.37 -13.73 11.33
C ALA A 56 6.52 -14.96 11.68
N ILE A 57 6.00 -15.02 12.91
CA ILE A 57 4.99 -16.01 13.29
C ILE A 57 3.66 -15.63 12.63
N PHE A 58 3.03 -16.59 11.95
CA PHE A 58 1.74 -16.38 11.32
C PHE A 58 0.63 -16.31 12.37
N ASP A 59 -0.09 -15.19 12.38
CA ASP A 59 -1.39 -15.08 13.02
C ASP A 59 -2.48 -14.98 11.95
N MET A 60 -3.44 -15.91 11.98
CA MET A 60 -4.57 -15.93 11.06
C MET A 60 -5.55 -14.78 11.28
N HIS A 61 -5.49 -14.13 12.43
CA HIS A 61 -6.31 -12.98 12.79
C HIS A 61 -5.68 -11.64 12.39
N ASP A 62 -4.43 -11.64 11.92
CA ASP A 62 -3.76 -10.46 11.38
C ASP A 62 -4.11 -10.24 9.91
N LEU A 63 -3.96 -9.00 9.43
CA LEU A 63 -4.14 -8.66 8.02
C LEU A 63 -2.87 -8.95 7.21
N THR A 64 -2.62 -10.22 6.91
CA THR A 64 -1.43 -10.66 6.17
C THR A 64 -1.78 -11.50 4.95
N CYS A 65 -0.80 -11.68 4.07
CA CYS A 65 -0.93 -12.55 2.90
C CYS A 65 0.41 -13.18 2.49
N ALA A 66 0.30 -14.30 1.78
CA ALA A 66 1.36 -14.88 0.99
C ALA A 66 1.25 -14.36 -0.45
N HIS A 67 2.38 -13.96 -1.02
CA HIS A 67 2.47 -13.62 -2.44
C HIS A 67 3.80 -14.07 -3.04
N ARG A 68 3.80 -14.43 -4.33
CA ARG A 68 4.96 -14.95 -5.06
C ARG A 68 6.17 -14.02 -5.07
N THR A 69 5.96 -12.78 -5.52
CA THR A 69 7.06 -11.90 -5.94
C THR A 69 7.10 -10.55 -5.26
N PHE A 70 5.98 -10.03 -4.72
CA PHE A 70 6.01 -8.81 -3.92
C PHE A 70 6.98 -8.96 -2.73
N PRO A 71 7.82 -7.94 -2.47
CA PRO A 71 8.73 -7.97 -1.34
C PRO A 71 7.99 -8.16 -0.01
N PHE A 72 8.67 -8.74 0.98
CA PHE A 72 8.08 -8.80 2.32
C PHE A 72 7.90 -7.38 2.88
N GLY A 73 6.86 -7.18 3.69
CA GLY A 73 6.48 -5.86 4.22
C GLY A 73 5.70 -4.99 3.23
N SER A 74 5.46 -5.46 2.01
CA SER A 74 4.59 -4.75 1.05
C SER A 74 3.17 -4.69 1.57
N TRP A 75 2.57 -3.50 1.50
CA TRP A 75 1.14 -3.34 1.69
C TRP A 75 0.42 -3.53 0.36
N LEU A 76 -0.61 -4.37 0.38
CA LEU A 76 -1.50 -4.59 -0.76
C LEU A 76 -2.90 -4.15 -0.35
N LYS A 77 -3.57 -3.39 -1.23
CA LYS A 77 -5.02 -3.25 -1.17
C LYS A 77 -5.62 -4.33 -2.05
N VAL A 78 -6.44 -5.19 -1.45
CA VAL A 78 -7.09 -6.30 -2.12
C VAL A 78 -8.58 -5.99 -2.21
N THR A 79 -9.15 -6.12 -3.40
CA THR A 79 -10.59 -5.91 -3.66
C THR A 79 -11.18 -7.18 -4.24
N ASN A 80 -12.21 -7.74 -3.58
CA ASN A 80 -13.00 -8.82 -4.14
C ASN A 80 -13.87 -8.27 -5.28
N MET A 81 -13.73 -8.85 -6.46
CA MET A 81 -14.35 -8.33 -7.68
C MET A 81 -15.86 -8.60 -7.73
N ALA A 82 -16.35 -9.61 -7.02
CA ALA A 82 -17.77 -9.99 -7.02
C ALA A 82 -18.63 -9.05 -6.17
N ASN A 83 -18.13 -8.63 -5.00
CA ASN A 83 -18.90 -7.83 -4.03
C ASN A 83 -18.32 -6.43 -3.77
N ARG A 84 -17.18 -6.09 -4.41
CA ARG A 84 -16.48 -4.81 -4.29
C ARG A 84 -15.94 -4.50 -2.88
N LYS A 85 -16.01 -5.42 -1.92
CA LYS A 85 -15.39 -5.28 -0.61
C LYS A 85 -13.87 -5.25 -0.79
N SER A 86 -13.20 -4.42 0.00
CA SER A 86 -11.75 -4.29 -0.05
C SER A 86 -11.14 -4.12 1.33
N THR A 87 -9.91 -4.57 1.49
CA THR A 87 -9.12 -4.37 2.69
C THR A 87 -7.64 -4.33 2.35
N PHE A 88 -6.82 -4.01 3.34
CA PHE A 88 -5.37 -4.06 3.22
C PHE A 88 -4.83 -5.36 3.83
N CYS A 89 -3.70 -5.82 3.32
CA CYS A 89 -2.92 -6.87 3.96
C CYS A 89 -1.42 -6.69 3.68
N VAL A 90 -0.59 -7.20 4.60
CA VAL A 90 0.87 -7.15 4.49
C VAL A 90 1.40 -8.47 3.93
N VAL A 91 2.29 -8.39 2.94
CA VAL A 91 3.01 -9.57 2.44
C VAL A 91 4.04 -10.00 3.47
N ASN A 92 3.80 -11.13 4.15
CA ASN A 92 4.74 -11.72 5.10
C ASN A 92 5.11 -13.17 4.76
N ASP A 93 4.53 -13.74 3.71
CA ASP A 93 4.80 -15.12 3.32
C ASP A 93 4.95 -15.29 1.80
N ARG A 94 5.36 -16.50 1.37
CA ARG A 94 5.58 -16.88 -0.03
C ARG A 94 4.59 -17.94 -0.47
N GLY A 95 4.34 -17.94 -1.77
CA GLY A 95 3.28 -18.73 -2.39
C GLY A 95 2.07 -17.86 -2.75
N PRO A 96 0.95 -18.46 -3.14
CA PRO A 96 0.81 -19.87 -3.55
C PRO A 96 1.75 -20.23 -4.70
N PHE A 97 1.99 -21.52 -4.93
CA PHE A 97 2.90 -22.01 -5.99
C PHE A 97 2.17 -22.74 -7.14
N ASP A 98 0.83 -22.74 -7.16
CA ASP A 98 0.03 -23.27 -8.28
C ASP A 98 -0.15 -22.27 -9.43
N ALA A 99 -0.19 -22.72 -10.69
CA ALA A 99 -0.14 -21.82 -11.85
C ALA A 99 -1.27 -20.77 -11.95
N VAL A 100 -2.34 -20.84 -11.14
CA VAL A 100 -3.57 -20.06 -11.32
C VAL A 100 -3.74 -18.95 -10.26
N ARG A 101 -3.26 -19.16 -9.03
CA ARG A 101 -3.41 -18.19 -7.92
C ARG A 101 -2.10 -17.50 -7.62
N ASP A 102 -2.10 -16.20 -7.33
CA ASP A 102 -0.90 -15.46 -6.89
C ASP A 102 -0.98 -14.97 -5.44
N LEU A 103 -2.14 -15.14 -4.79
CA LEU A 103 -2.41 -14.57 -3.48
C LEU A 103 -3.14 -15.59 -2.58
N ASP A 104 -2.56 -15.86 -1.42
CA ASP A 104 -3.29 -16.50 -0.32
C ASP A 104 -3.36 -15.48 0.82
N VAL A 105 -4.55 -15.18 1.32
CA VAL A 105 -4.75 -14.21 2.40
C VAL A 105 -5.01 -14.90 3.74
N SER A 106 -4.79 -14.20 4.85
CA SER A 106 -5.18 -14.69 6.17
C SER A 106 -6.70 -14.84 6.30
N TYR A 107 -7.13 -15.56 7.34
CA TYR A 107 -8.56 -15.67 7.69
C TYR A 107 -9.20 -14.29 7.93
N ALA A 108 -8.55 -13.39 8.67
CA ALA A 108 -9.09 -12.05 8.91
C ALA A 108 -9.27 -11.24 7.62
N THR A 109 -8.30 -11.27 6.71
CA THR A 109 -8.41 -10.62 5.41
C THR A 109 -9.54 -11.22 4.58
N ALA A 110 -9.66 -12.55 4.54
CA ALA A 110 -10.73 -13.24 3.82
C ALA A 110 -12.13 -12.97 4.39
N ALA A 111 -12.26 -12.82 5.71
CA ALA A 111 -13.52 -12.48 6.36
C ALA A 111 -14.02 -11.09 5.93
N ILE A 112 -13.12 -10.08 5.90
CA ILE A 112 -13.47 -8.72 5.45
C ILE A 112 -13.83 -8.70 3.96
N LEU A 113 -13.12 -9.48 3.14
CA LEU A 113 -13.41 -9.65 1.71
C LEU A 113 -14.66 -10.49 1.44
N ASP A 114 -15.23 -11.10 2.48
CA ASP A 114 -16.41 -11.96 2.42
C ASP A 114 -16.21 -13.11 1.41
N MET A 115 -15.10 -13.82 1.58
CA MET A 115 -14.70 -14.94 0.71
C MET A 115 -14.47 -16.26 1.46
N ILE A 116 -14.75 -16.31 2.77
CA ILE A 116 -14.52 -17.50 3.60
C ILE A 116 -15.29 -18.71 3.07
N SER A 117 -16.60 -18.56 2.85
CA SER A 117 -17.48 -19.64 2.37
C SER A 117 -17.19 -20.04 0.92
N LEU A 118 -16.64 -19.12 0.11
CA LEU A 118 -16.27 -19.38 -1.28
C LEU A 118 -14.92 -20.13 -1.39
N GLY A 119 -14.03 -19.97 -0.41
CA GLY A 119 -12.68 -20.52 -0.42
C GLY A 119 -11.72 -19.77 -1.34
N ILE A 120 -12.17 -19.43 -2.55
CA ILE A 120 -11.43 -18.66 -3.55
C ILE A 120 -12.29 -17.53 -4.14
N CYS A 121 -11.66 -16.44 -4.59
CA CYS A 121 -12.36 -15.40 -5.35
C CYS A 121 -11.43 -14.65 -6.30
N ALA A 122 -12.00 -14.03 -7.33
CA ALA A 122 -11.26 -13.12 -8.20
C ALA A 122 -11.02 -11.79 -7.49
N VAL A 123 -9.76 -11.33 -7.49
CA VAL A 123 -9.35 -10.11 -6.79
C VAL A 123 -8.61 -9.14 -7.69
N ARG A 124 -8.75 -7.85 -7.38
CA ARG A 124 -7.85 -6.79 -7.82
C ARG A 124 -6.89 -6.47 -6.69
N ILE A 125 -5.60 -6.57 -6.97
CA ILE A 125 -4.49 -6.32 -6.06
C ILE A 125 -3.83 -5.01 -6.48
N GLU A 126 -3.76 -4.05 -5.57
CA GLU A 126 -3.06 -2.78 -5.76
C GLU A 126 -1.87 -2.73 -4.82
N TYR A 127 -0.66 -2.61 -5.37
CA TYR A 127 0.55 -2.42 -4.58
C TYR A 127 0.59 -0.99 -4.03
N MET A 128 0.72 -0.89 -2.70
CA MET A 128 0.70 0.38 -1.97
C MET A 128 2.09 0.81 -1.46
N GLY A 129 3.14 0.06 -1.79
CA GLY A 129 4.50 0.31 -1.33
C GLY A 129 4.93 -0.50 -0.10
N ILE A 130 6.19 -0.32 0.29
CA ILE A 130 6.80 -0.83 1.54
C ILE A 130 6.98 0.33 2.52
N ASP A 131 6.18 1.38 2.39
CA ASP A 131 6.40 2.60 3.15
C ASP A 131 5.77 2.53 4.55
N SER A 132 6.61 2.85 5.54
CA SER A 132 6.27 3.13 6.92
C SER A 132 5.11 4.12 7.11
N SER A 133 4.87 5.03 6.16
CA SER A 133 3.77 6.00 6.19
C SER A 133 2.39 5.33 6.11
N TYR A 134 2.20 4.37 5.19
CA TYR A 134 0.98 3.56 5.12
C TYR A 134 0.89 2.57 6.26
N ALA A 135 2.01 2.01 6.74
CA ALA A 135 2.01 1.18 7.94
C ALA A 135 1.60 1.97 9.20
N GLN A 136 1.89 3.27 9.25
CA GLN A 136 1.51 4.16 10.35
C GLN A 136 0.03 4.54 10.25
N ILE A 137 -0.46 4.90 9.05
CA ILE A 137 -1.88 5.15 8.80
C ILE A 137 -2.70 3.87 9.03
N ALA A 138 -2.22 2.72 8.58
CA ALA A 138 -2.85 1.43 8.81
C ALA A 138 -2.82 1.07 10.28
N ARG A 139 -1.71 1.27 11.02
CA ARG A 139 -1.69 1.10 12.49
C ARG A 139 -2.69 2.01 13.18
N GLU A 140 -2.76 3.28 12.79
CA GLU A 140 -3.77 4.21 13.32
C GLU A 140 -5.18 3.73 13.02
N LEU A 141 -5.46 3.29 11.78
CA LEU A 141 -6.75 2.74 11.40
C LEU A 141 -7.05 1.41 12.11
N PHE A 142 -6.07 0.53 12.30
CA PHE A 142 -6.18 -0.76 12.99
C PHE A 142 -6.49 -0.56 14.47
N HIS A 143 -5.87 0.43 15.13
CA HIS A 143 -6.18 0.83 16.50
C HIS A 143 -7.55 1.53 16.62
N ARG A 144 -7.99 2.24 15.58
CA ARG A 144 -9.28 2.96 15.56
C ARG A 144 -10.46 2.10 15.11
N TRP A 145 -10.22 0.95 14.48
CA TRP A 145 -11.25 0.04 14.02
C TRP A 145 -11.62 -0.96 15.13
N PRO A 146 -12.82 -0.87 15.73
CA PRO A 146 -13.23 -1.78 16.80
C PRO A 146 -13.54 -3.20 16.32
N ILE A 147 -13.42 -3.51 15.02
CA ILE A 147 -13.75 -4.85 14.49
C ILE A 147 -12.81 -5.93 15.04
N PHE A 148 -11.56 -5.58 15.35
CA PHE A 148 -10.59 -6.52 15.93
C PHE A 148 -10.88 -6.88 17.39
N LYS A 149 -11.75 -6.13 18.09
CA LYS A 149 -12.24 -6.57 19.42
C LYS A 149 -13.21 -7.74 19.34
N TYR A 150 -13.79 -8.04 18.18
CA TYR A 150 -14.80 -9.08 18.02
C TYR A 150 -14.26 -10.42 17.51
N PHE A 151 -12.97 -10.51 17.15
CA PHE A 151 -12.33 -11.74 16.67
C PHE A 151 -11.35 -12.36 17.66
N ARG A 152 -11.13 -11.74 18.82
CA ARG A 152 -10.48 -12.40 19.95
C ARG A 152 -11.55 -13.24 20.64
N VAL A 153 -11.76 -14.43 20.11
CA VAL A 153 -12.53 -15.47 20.80
C VAL A 153 -11.56 -16.06 21.82
N ASP A 154 -11.88 -15.90 23.10
CA ASP A 154 -11.17 -16.53 24.21
C ASP A 154 -11.17 -18.06 24.08
#